data_AF-A0A8C3NVJ4-F1
#
_entry.id   AF-A0A8C3NVJ4-F1
#
_cell.length_a   1.000
_cell.length_b   1.000
_cell.length_c   1.000
_cell.angle_alpha   90.00
_cell.angle_beta   90.00
_cell.angle_gamma   90.00
#
_symmetry.space_group_name_H-M   'P 1'
#
loop_
_entity.id
_entity.type
_entity.pdbx_description
1 polymer ?
#
loop_
_entity_poly.entity_id
_entity_poly.type
_entity_poly.pdbx_seq_one_letter_code
_entity_poly.pdbx_strand_id
1 'polypeptide(L)'
;MEGKVDNQQSVVKLVAVFEEHCRDSKSAQRDKQAASQPQQLPTSPASQSRSLSKENEEKDQQGQRGLSFKCLRSLRYKIREDDWRRPQGPGLEPGSQEPEEKKIALELLETEQAYVNRLHLLDQVFYTELMKEAKTGKTVPEEVVKMIFSNISSIYQFHAEFFLPELRKRMEDWNRNPRIGDVIQKLAPFLKMYGEYVKNFDKAVELITAWSEKSPPFQELIADIQKRKVCANLTLQHHMLEPVQRIPRYELLLKDYVRKLPPHSP
;
A
#
# COMPACT_ATOMS: atom_id res chain seq x y z
N MET A 1 23.83 15.96 27.49
CA MET A 1 22.42 15.48 27.44
C MET A 1 21.83 15.78 26.06
N GLU A 2 22.43 15.26 24.98
CA GLU A 2 22.07 15.66 23.60
C GLU A 2 21.51 14.52 22.74
N GLY A 3 21.69 13.25 23.12
CA GLY A 3 21.20 12.10 22.32
C GLY A 3 19.74 11.70 22.53
N LYS A 4 19.00 12.34 23.45
CA LYS A 4 17.62 11.94 23.81
C LYS A 4 16.55 12.35 22.80
N VAL A 5 16.81 13.36 21.97
CA VAL A 5 15.82 13.91 21.04
C VAL A 5 15.87 13.18 19.69
N ASP A 6 17.05 12.74 19.25
CA ASP A 6 17.26 12.27 17.88
C ASP A 6 16.51 10.98 17.50
N ASN A 7 16.33 10.03 18.44
CA ASN A 7 15.73 8.72 18.11
C ASN A 7 14.19 8.79 17.98
N GLN A 8 13.53 9.56 18.86
CA GLN A 8 12.09 9.90 18.74
C GLN A 8 11.84 10.81 17.53
N GLN A 9 12.75 11.75 17.27
CA GLN A 9 12.70 12.57 16.08
C GLN A 9 12.83 11.70 14.82
N SER A 10 13.63 10.63 14.83
CA SER A 10 13.89 9.79 13.65
C SER A 10 12.62 9.09 13.14
N VAL A 11 11.81 8.51 14.02
CA VAL A 11 10.57 7.81 13.66
C VAL A 11 9.45 8.79 13.27
N VAL A 12 9.31 9.90 13.97
CA VAL A 12 8.35 10.96 13.61
C VAL A 12 8.77 11.64 12.29
N LYS A 13 10.08 11.84 12.07
CA LYS A 13 10.63 12.29 10.78
C LYS A 13 10.35 11.27 9.67
N LEU A 14 10.41 9.97 9.95
CA LEU A 14 10.12 8.89 8.98
C LEU A 14 8.68 8.99 8.45
N VAL A 15 7.73 9.19 9.37
CA VAL A 15 6.31 9.38 9.09
C VAL A 15 6.07 10.74 8.42
N ALA A 16 6.71 11.80 8.90
CA ALA A 16 6.61 13.14 8.30
C ALA A 16 7.20 13.19 6.88
N VAL A 17 8.32 12.50 6.63
CA VAL A 17 8.93 12.35 5.30
C VAL A 17 7.99 11.59 4.37
N PHE A 18 7.31 10.55 4.86
CA PHE A 18 6.27 9.87 4.08
C PHE A 18 5.07 10.80 3.78
N GLU A 19 4.58 11.53 4.78
CA GLU A 19 3.48 12.50 4.61
C GLU A 19 3.85 13.68 3.68
N GLU A 20 5.09 14.16 3.72
CA GLU A 20 5.66 15.19 2.84
C GLU A 20 5.83 14.67 1.42
N HIS A 21 6.33 13.44 1.23
CA HIS A 21 6.44 12.84 -0.10
C HIS A 21 5.08 12.60 -0.76
N CYS A 22 4.06 12.23 0.04
CA CYS A 22 2.67 12.20 -0.41
C CYS A 22 2.10 13.61 -0.70
N ARG A 23 2.66 14.68 -0.14
CA ARG A 23 2.27 16.07 -0.40
C ARG A 23 2.90 16.58 -1.70
N ASP A 24 4.15 16.27 -1.96
CA ASP A 24 4.89 16.65 -3.18
C ASP A 24 4.37 15.93 -4.43
N SER A 25 3.92 14.68 -4.29
CA SER A 25 3.23 14.00 -5.40
C SER A 25 1.92 14.70 -5.79
N LYS A 26 1.26 15.45 -4.88
CA LYS A 26 0.05 16.22 -5.18
C LYS A 26 0.33 17.54 -5.89
N SER A 27 1.46 18.21 -5.61
CA SER A 27 1.82 19.47 -6.30
C SER A 27 2.17 19.19 -7.75
N ALA A 28 2.97 18.15 -8.03
CA ALA A 28 3.34 17.74 -9.38
C ALA A 28 2.16 17.31 -10.28
N GLN A 29 1.04 16.90 -9.68
CA GLN A 29 -0.16 16.46 -10.40
C GLN A 29 -1.15 17.61 -10.67
N ARG A 30 -1.12 18.68 -9.87
CA ARG A 30 -1.89 19.92 -10.12
C ARG A 30 -1.31 20.72 -11.29
N ASP A 31 0.00 20.77 -11.42
CA ASP A 31 0.66 21.51 -12.51
C ASP A 31 0.41 20.91 -13.90
N LYS A 32 0.19 19.58 -13.98
CA LYS A 32 -0.17 18.91 -15.23
C LYS A 32 -1.62 19.11 -15.66
N GLN A 33 -2.51 19.55 -14.77
CA GLN A 33 -3.92 19.82 -15.06
C GLN A 33 -4.17 21.29 -15.45
N ALA A 34 -3.22 22.20 -15.16
CA ALA A 34 -3.33 23.61 -15.51
C ALA A 34 -2.89 23.94 -16.95
N ALA A 35 -2.19 23.02 -17.64
CA ALA A 35 -1.60 23.25 -18.97
C ALA A 35 -2.52 22.83 -20.15
N SER A 36 -3.82 22.63 -19.93
CA SER A 36 -4.75 22.20 -20.99
C SER A 36 -6.08 22.95 -20.91
N GLN A 37 -6.08 24.23 -21.28
CA GLN A 37 -7.29 24.96 -21.68
C GLN A 37 -7.09 25.52 -23.09
N PRO A 38 -7.98 25.22 -24.06
CA PRO A 38 -7.96 25.89 -25.37
C PRO A 38 -8.54 27.30 -25.25
N GLN A 39 -7.84 28.29 -25.82
CA GLN A 39 -8.37 29.64 -26.03
C GLN A 39 -9.56 29.62 -27.01
N GLN A 40 -10.69 30.23 -26.66
CA GLN A 40 -11.80 30.49 -27.58
C GLN A 40 -11.88 31.98 -27.96
N LEU A 41 -12.03 32.26 -29.26
CA LEU A 41 -12.45 33.55 -29.83
C LEU A 41 -13.98 33.71 -29.75
N PRO A 42 -14.54 34.94 -29.75
CA PRO A 42 -15.98 35.16 -29.70
C PRO A 42 -16.58 35.47 -31.09
N THR A 43 -17.73 34.86 -31.42
CA THR A 43 -18.67 35.40 -32.42
C THR A 43 -20.13 35.19 -32.00
N SER A 44 -20.93 36.23 -32.25
CA SER A 44 -22.33 36.46 -31.85
C SER A 44 -23.39 35.69 -32.68
N PRO A 45 -24.69 35.74 -32.32
CA PRO A 45 -25.71 34.70 -32.61
C PRO A 45 -26.77 35.09 -33.67
N ALA A 46 -27.42 34.07 -34.24
CA ALA A 46 -28.74 34.08 -34.90
C ALA A 46 -29.02 32.65 -35.44
N SER A 47 -30.21 32.05 -35.56
CA SER A 47 -31.59 32.25 -35.13
C SER A 47 -32.36 30.97 -35.57
N GLN A 48 -33.31 30.46 -34.77
CA GLN A 48 -34.53 29.70 -35.15
C GLN A 48 -34.32 28.33 -35.88
N SER A 49 -35.06 27.22 -35.71
CA SER A 49 -36.36 26.89 -35.10
C SER A 49 -36.59 25.36 -35.20
N ARG A 50 -37.42 24.78 -34.30
CA ARG A 50 -38.29 23.57 -34.44
C ARG A 50 -37.64 22.20 -34.80
N SER A 51 -38.01 21.01 -34.30
CA SER A 51 -38.98 20.50 -33.30
C SER A 51 -38.69 19.00 -33.05
N LEU A 52 -39.02 18.53 -31.83
CA LEU A 52 -39.50 17.18 -31.45
C LEU A 52 -38.53 15.96 -31.34
N SER A 53 -38.47 15.47 -30.09
CA SER A 53 -38.39 14.07 -29.63
C SER A 53 -37.07 13.32 -29.69
N LYS A 54 -36.43 13.14 -28.51
CA LYS A 54 -35.95 11.84 -27.99
C LYS A 54 -35.47 12.00 -26.54
N GLU A 55 -36.13 11.28 -25.63
CA GLU A 55 -35.57 10.89 -24.34
C GLU A 55 -34.37 9.96 -24.59
N ASN A 56 -33.20 10.26 -24.01
CA ASN A 56 -32.46 9.35 -23.12
C ASN A 56 -31.02 9.85 -22.85
N GLU A 57 -30.69 9.81 -21.55
CA GLU A 57 -29.35 9.56 -20.97
C GLU A 57 -28.25 10.61 -21.14
N GLU A 58 -28.41 11.73 -20.44
CA GLU A 58 -27.28 12.38 -19.76
C GLU A 58 -27.32 12.01 -18.27
N LYS A 59 -26.55 10.99 -17.88
CA LYS A 59 -26.12 10.82 -16.49
C LYS A 59 -24.64 10.46 -16.43
N ASP A 60 -23.94 11.30 -15.66
CA ASP A 60 -22.69 11.04 -14.97
C ASP A 60 -21.44 10.74 -15.80
N GLN A 61 -20.88 11.77 -16.42
CA GLN A 61 -19.43 11.88 -16.67
C GLN A 61 -18.68 12.67 -15.59
N GLN A 62 -19.27 12.86 -14.40
CA GLN A 62 -18.64 13.57 -13.28
C GLN A 62 -18.24 12.60 -12.14
N GLY A 63 -17.62 11.46 -12.48
CA GLY A 63 -17.49 10.35 -11.53
C GLY A 63 -16.12 9.69 -11.36
N GLN A 64 -15.02 10.16 -11.95
CA GLN A 64 -13.77 9.36 -11.92
C GLN A 64 -12.46 10.10 -11.58
N ARG A 65 -12.49 11.38 -11.24
CA ARG A 65 -11.30 12.08 -10.72
C ARG A 65 -11.35 12.17 -9.20
N GLY A 66 -10.94 11.09 -8.51
CA GLY A 66 -10.80 11.15 -7.05
C GLY A 66 -10.63 9.84 -6.30
N LEU A 67 -10.41 8.71 -6.98
CA LEU A 67 -10.31 7.41 -6.31
C LEU A 67 -9.02 7.29 -5.48
N SER A 68 -7.87 7.80 -5.92
CA SER A 68 -6.62 7.80 -5.13
C SER A 68 -6.74 8.43 -3.75
N PHE A 69 -7.27 9.67 -3.68
CA PHE A 69 -7.26 10.43 -2.45
C PHE A 69 -8.40 10.06 -1.50
N LYS A 70 -9.57 9.70 -2.05
CA LYS A 70 -10.69 9.21 -1.24
C LYS A 70 -10.46 7.79 -0.78
N CYS A 71 -9.79 6.92 -1.55
CA CYS A 71 -9.42 5.58 -1.12
C CYS A 71 -8.42 5.65 0.04
N LEU A 72 -7.29 6.37 -0.10
CA LEU A 72 -6.30 6.52 0.99
C LEU A 72 -6.88 7.20 2.24
N ARG A 73 -7.71 8.25 2.04
CA ARG A 73 -8.37 8.94 3.16
C ARG A 73 -9.46 8.08 3.80
N SER A 74 -10.19 7.27 3.03
CA SER A 74 -11.18 6.31 3.54
C SER A 74 -10.53 5.09 4.17
N LEU A 75 -9.35 4.64 3.71
CA LEU A 75 -8.51 3.64 4.36
C LEU A 75 -8.07 4.13 5.75
N ARG A 76 -7.73 5.43 5.89
CA ARG A 76 -7.45 6.04 7.20
C ARG A 76 -8.64 5.98 8.17
N TYR A 77 -9.88 5.94 7.67
CA TYR A 77 -11.11 5.86 8.48
C TYR A 77 -11.69 4.44 8.61
N LYS A 78 -11.25 3.47 7.79
CA LYS A 78 -11.68 2.06 7.86
C LYS A 78 -10.70 1.13 8.57
N ILE A 79 -9.49 1.60 8.87
CA ILE A 79 -8.65 0.95 9.90
C ILE A 79 -9.28 1.37 11.25
N ARG A 80 -10.32 0.65 11.68
CA ARG A 80 -10.64 0.61 13.12
C ARG A 80 -9.38 0.09 13.82
N GLU A 81 -8.97 0.74 14.91
CA GLU A 81 -7.79 0.34 15.69
C GLU A 81 -7.82 -1.15 16.09
N ASP A 82 -9.01 -1.77 16.11
CA ASP A 82 -9.24 -3.14 16.57
C ASP A 82 -9.14 -4.25 15.50
N ASP A 83 -9.35 -3.97 14.20
CA ASP A 83 -9.58 -5.06 13.21
C ASP A 83 -8.29 -5.79 12.80
N TRP A 84 -7.12 -5.16 12.96
CA TRP A 84 -5.81 -5.76 12.68
C TRP A 84 -5.13 -6.35 13.92
N ARG A 85 -5.49 -5.88 15.11
CA ARG A 85 -5.07 -6.38 16.43
C ARG A 85 -5.75 -7.69 16.83
N ARG A 86 -6.20 -8.50 15.86
CA ARG A 86 -6.98 -9.71 16.15
C ARG A 86 -6.13 -10.64 17.04
N PRO A 87 -6.49 -10.87 18.31
CA PRO A 87 -5.67 -11.69 19.19
C PRO A 87 -5.76 -13.14 18.71
N GLN A 88 -4.68 -13.70 18.19
CA GLN A 88 -4.57 -15.15 18.03
C GLN A 88 -3.79 -15.70 19.21
N GLY A 89 -4.48 -15.89 20.34
CA GLY A 89 -3.92 -16.60 21.49
C GLY A 89 -4.93 -16.74 22.62
N PRO A 90 -5.14 -17.95 23.18
CA PRO A 90 -5.88 -18.11 24.42
C PRO A 90 -5.14 -17.40 25.56
N GLY A 91 -5.90 -16.81 26.47
CA GLY A 91 -5.39 -16.01 27.59
C GLY A 91 -4.24 -16.69 28.33
N LEU A 92 -3.11 -15.99 28.41
CA LEU A 92 -1.92 -16.43 29.15
C LEU A 92 -2.11 -16.19 30.65
N GLU A 93 -1.85 -17.24 31.41
CA GLU A 93 -1.81 -17.35 32.86
C GLU A 93 -1.03 -16.20 33.55
N PRO A 94 -1.47 -15.73 34.73
CA PRO A 94 -0.81 -14.66 35.47
C PRO A 94 0.44 -15.18 36.20
N GLY A 95 1.59 -15.19 35.53
CA GLY A 95 2.86 -15.62 36.15
C GLY A 95 4.13 -14.94 35.64
N SER A 96 4.09 -14.23 34.51
CA SER A 96 5.25 -13.47 34.00
C SER A 96 4.73 -12.38 33.07
N GLN A 97 4.62 -11.14 33.54
CA GLN A 97 4.27 -10.04 32.64
C GLN A 97 5.46 -9.80 31.70
N GLU A 98 5.40 -10.35 30.49
CA GLU A 98 6.32 -9.94 29.43
C GLU A 98 6.23 -8.42 29.26
N PRO A 99 7.39 -7.73 29.14
CA PRO A 99 7.42 -6.28 28.96
C PRO A 99 6.52 -5.85 27.79
N GLU A 100 5.73 -4.78 27.97
CA GLU A 100 4.73 -4.38 26.97
C GLU A 100 5.36 -3.99 25.63
N GLU A 101 6.57 -3.43 25.64
CA GLU A 101 7.36 -3.12 24.46
C GLU A 101 7.76 -4.39 23.68
N LYS A 102 8.05 -5.48 24.39
CA LYS A 102 8.37 -6.77 23.77
C LYS A 102 7.15 -7.35 23.07
N LYS A 103 5.96 -7.23 23.66
CA LYS A 103 4.70 -7.66 23.04
C LYS A 103 4.42 -6.92 21.74
N ILE A 104 4.66 -5.61 21.71
CA ILE A 104 4.49 -4.80 20.49
C ILE A 104 5.54 -5.17 19.44
N ALA A 105 6.78 -5.47 19.84
CA ALA A 105 7.81 -5.94 18.93
C ALA A 105 7.51 -7.34 18.34
N LEU A 106 6.94 -8.25 19.14
CA LEU A 106 6.44 -9.54 18.67
C LEU A 106 5.27 -9.36 17.69
N GLU A 107 4.31 -8.51 18.02
CA GLU A 107 3.19 -8.15 17.13
C GLU A 107 3.69 -7.58 15.80
N LEU A 108 4.70 -6.71 15.84
CA LEU A 108 5.34 -6.20 14.64
C LEU A 108 5.94 -7.35 13.80
N LEU A 109 6.67 -8.28 14.43
CA LEU A 109 7.28 -9.42 13.73
C LEU A 109 6.23 -10.34 13.11
N GLU A 110 5.18 -10.69 13.84
CA GLU A 110 4.11 -11.57 13.36
C GLU A 110 3.38 -10.95 12.18
N THR A 111 2.98 -9.68 12.33
CA THR A 111 2.30 -8.96 11.25
C THR A 111 3.23 -8.68 10.07
N GLU A 112 4.54 -8.58 10.29
CA GLU A 112 5.55 -8.47 9.23
C GLU A 112 5.67 -9.75 8.43
N GLN A 113 5.71 -10.89 9.11
CA GLN A 113 5.73 -12.18 8.44
C GLN A 113 4.48 -12.37 7.57
N ALA A 114 3.31 -12.02 8.12
CA ALA A 114 2.06 -12.07 7.36
C ALA A 114 2.12 -11.14 6.14
N TYR A 115 2.65 -9.94 6.30
CA TYR A 115 2.82 -8.98 5.20
C TYR A 115 3.77 -9.48 4.11
N VAL A 116 4.94 -10.03 4.47
CA VAL A 116 5.88 -10.65 3.52
C VAL A 116 5.21 -11.78 2.74
N ASN A 117 4.38 -12.60 3.39
CA ASN A 117 3.64 -13.65 2.70
C ASN A 117 2.63 -13.08 1.68
N ARG A 118 2.03 -11.92 1.96
CA ARG A 118 1.16 -11.22 0.98
C ARG A 118 1.95 -10.62 -0.17
N LEU A 119 3.11 -10.04 0.11
CA LEU A 119 4.02 -9.56 -0.94
C LEU A 119 4.52 -10.70 -1.84
N HIS A 120 4.85 -11.86 -1.25
CA HIS A 120 5.19 -13.07 -1.98
C HIS A 120 4.05 -13.49 -2.93
N LEU A 121 2.80 -13.46 -2.45
CA LEU A 121 1.64 -13.76 -3.29
C LEU A 121 1.55 -12.81 -4.49
N LEU A 122 1.75 -11.51 -4.28
CA LEU A 122 1.70 -10.52 -5.36
C LEU A 122 2.84 -10.71 -6.39
N ASP A 123 4.06 -10.94 -5.93
CA ASP A 123 5.25 -10.95 -6.78
C ASP A 123 5.56 -12.35 -7.37
N GLN A 124 5.62 -13.36 -6.52
CA GLN A 124 6.07 -14.69 -6.90
C GLN A 124 4.94 -15.57 -7.45
N VAL A 125 3.68 -15.19 -7.23
CA VAL A 125 2.52 -15.89 -7.80
C VAL A 125 1.88 -15.06 -8.91
N PHE A 126 1.27 -13.92 -8.58
CA PHE A 126 0.54 -13.14 -9.58
C PHE A 126 1.45 -12.55 -10.66
N TYR A 127 2.46 -11.77 -10.28
CA TYR A 127 3.35 -11.13 -11.25
C TYR A 127 4.10 -12.16 -12.09
N THR A 128 4.68 -13.17 -11.46
CA THR A 128 5.45 -14.22 -12.17
C THR A 128 4.59 -14.99 -13.18
N GLU A 129 3.37 -15.39 -12.82
CA GLU A 129 2.48 -16.12 -13.75
C GLU A 129 1.95 -15.23 -14.87
N LEU A 130 1.59 -13.98 -14.56
CA LEU A 130 1.15 -13.03 -15.57
C LEU A 130 2.29 -12.68 -16.54
N MET A 131 3.51 -12.50 -16.05
CA MET A 131 4.69 -12.29 -16.89
C MET A 131 5.01 -13.51 -17.77
N LYS A 132 4.83 -14.72 -17.24
CA LYS A 132 5.04 -15.95 -18.00
C LYS A 132 4.07 -16.01 -19.19
N GLU A 133 2.78 -15.78 -18.95
CA GLU A 133 1.80 -15.84 -20.04
C GLU A 133 1.87 -14.64 -20.98
N ALA A 134 2.28 -13.46 -20.49
CA ALA A 134 2.58 -12.32 -21.34
C ALA A 134 3.67 -12.63 -22.37
N LYS A 135 4.73 -13.34 -21.96
CA LYS A 135 5.83 -13.77 -22.87
C LYS A 135 5.37 -14.77 -23.93
N THR A 136 4.31 -15.54 -23.67
CA THR A 136 3.71 -16.42 -24.69
C THR A 136 2.88 -15.66 -25.73
N GLY A 137 2.56 -14.37 -25.47
CA GLY A 137 1.76 -13.51 -26.33
C GLY A 137 0.25 -13.78 -26.29
N LYS A 138 -0.23 -14.65 -25.38
CA LYS A 138 -1.64 -15.11 -25.37
C LYS A 138 -2.59 -14.28 -24.50
N THR A 139 -2.08 -13.48 -23.57
CA THR A 139 -2.89 -12.78 -22.56
C THR A 139 -2.79 -11.27 -22.69
N VAL A 140 -1.76 -10.68 -22.11
CA VAL A 140 -1.54 -9.25 -21.91
C VAL A 140 -0.08 -8.90 -22.23
N PRO A 141 0.23 -7.73 -22.80
CA PRO A 141 1.62 -7.34 -23.05
C PRO A 141 2.44 -7.24 -21.76
N GLU A 142 3.72 -7.60 -21.82
CA GLU A 142 4.63 -7.55 -20.66
C GLU A 142 4.68 -6.15 -20.02
N GLU A 143 4.63 -5.10 -20.82
CA GLU A 143 4.66 -3.72 -20.32
C GLU A 143 3.43 -3.38 -19.47
N VAL A 144 2.27 -3.93 -19.81
CA VAL A 144 1.07 -3.75 -18.99
C VAL A 144 1.22 -4.46 -17.65
N VAL A 145 1.78 -5.69 -17.63
CA VAL A 145 2.03 -6.40 -16.37
C VAL A 145 3.00 -5.62 -15.49
N LYS A 146 4.12 -5.14 -16.04
CA LYS A 146 5.05 -4.26 -15.33
C LYS A 146 4.35 -2.99 -14.80
N MET A 147 3.45 -2.40 -15.59
CA MET A 147 2.68 -1.23 -15.16
C MET A 147 1.63 -1.55 -14.09
N ILE A 148 1.05 -2.74 -14.05
CA ILE A 148 0.12 -3.15 -12.99
C ILE A 148 0.89 -3.29 -11.66
N PHE A 149 2.01 -3.99 -11.68
CA PHE A 149 2.74 -4.35 -10.46
C PHE A 149 3.78 -3.31 -10.03
N SER A 150 4.12 -2.35 -10.90
CA SER A 150 5.07 -1.26 -10.61
C SER A 150 6.36 -1.80 -9.99
N ASN A 151 6.75 -1.30 -8.82
CA ASN A 151 7.93 -1.69 -8.07
C ASN A 151 7.64 -2.72 -6.95
N ILE A 152 6.57 -3.52 -7.05
CA ILE A 152 6.21 -4.51 -6.01
C ILE A 152 7.34 -5.52 -5.74
N SER A 153 8.08 -5.93 -6.77
CA SER A 153 9.19 -6.88 -6.63
C SER A 153 10.29 -6.32 -5.74
N SER A 154 10.63 -5.03 -5.94
CA SER A 154 11.55 -4.32 -5.07
C SER A 154 11.01 -4.24 -3.64
N ILE A 155 9.69 -4.05 -3.48
CA ILE A 155 9.06 -4.01 -2.15
C ILE A 155 9.21 -5.35 -1.45
N TYR A 156 8.86 -6.42 -2.14
CA TYR A 156 8.97 -7.79 -1.67
C TYR A 156 10.40 -8.15 -1.27
N GLN A 157 11.39 -7.92 -2.15
CA GLN A 157 12.78 -8.27 -1.89
C GLN A 157 13.32 -7.63 -0.62
N PHE A 158 13.10 -6.33 -0.42
CA PHE A 158 13.54 -5.68 0.81
C PHE A 158 12.90 -6.27 2.06
N HIS A 159 11.59 -6.45 2.05
CA HIS A 159 10.89 -6.96 3.22
C HIS A 159 11.27 -8.42 3.52
N ALA A 160 11.38 -9.27 2.50
CA ALA A 160 11.71 -10.68 2.63
C ALA A 160 13.18 -10.96 2.94
N GLU A 161 14.11 -10.24 2.31
CA GLU A 161 15.55 -10.53 2.36
C GLU A 161 16.29 -9.69 3.40
N PHE A 162 15.76 -8.52 3.80
CA PHE A 162 16.45 -7.61 4.69
C PHE A 162 15.67 -7.32 5.98
N PHE A 163 14.45 -6.81 5.88
CA PHE A 163 13.74 -6.30 7.06
C PHE A 163 13.23 -7.41 7.99
N LEU A 164 12.53 -8.41 7.45
CA LEU A 164 12.02 -9.53 8.22
C LEU A 164 13.14 -10.36 8.87
N PRO A 165 14.24 -10.74 8.18
CA PRO A 165 15.34 -11.46 8.81
C PRO A 165 16.00 -10.68 9.95
N GLU A 166 16.20 -9.38 9.78
CA GLU A 166 16.77 -8.52 10.82
C GLU A 166 15.85 -8.43 12.05
N LEU A 167 14.54 -8.31 11.82
CA LEU A 167 13.55 -8.28 12.90
C LEU A 167 13.48 -9.63 13.63
N ARG A 168 13.51 -10.76 12.91
CA ARG A 168 13.58 -12.11 13.50
C ARG A 168 14.81 -12.27 14.39
N LYS A 169 15.99 -11.93 13.85
CA LYS A 169 17.25 -11.96 14.59
C LYS A 169 17.19 -11.13 15.86
N ARG A 170 16.54 -9.95 15.81
CA ARG A 170 16.35 -9.11 17.00
C ARG A 170 15.47 -9.78 18.05
N MET A 171 14.39 -10.43 17.65
CA MET A 171 13.50 -11.11 18.60
C MET A 171 14.14 -12.35 19.21
N GLU A 172 14.98 -13.06 18.46
CA GLU A 172 15.77 -14.20 18.97
C GLU A 172 16.81 -13.74 20.02
N ASP A 173 17.42 -12.57 19.85
CA ASP A 173 18.42 -12.00 20.76
C ASP A 173 17.86 -10.89 21.69
N TRP A 174 16.54 -10.93 21.96
CA TRP A 174 15.86 -9.87 22.70
C TRP A 174 16.48 -9.61 24.08
N ASN A 175 16.87 -10.66 24.80
CA ASN A 175 17.41 -10.55 26.15
C ASN A 175 18.73 -9.77 26.21
N ARG A 176 19.51 -9.75 25.11
CA ARG A 176 20.77 -9.00 25.04
C ARG A 176 20.59 -7.61 24.47
N ASN A 177 19.59 -7.41 23.61
CA ASN A 177 19.33 -6.14 22.94
C ASN A 177 17.82 -5.88 22.84
N PRO A 178 17.15 -5.49 23.95
CA PRO A 178 15.68 -5.37 24.04
C PRO A 178 15.18 -4.05 23.42
N ARG A 179 15.45 -3.86 22.14
CA ARG A 179 15.00 -2.69 21.37
C ARG A 179 14.80 -3.06 19.92
N ILE A 180 14.01 -2.28 19.18
CA ILE A 180 13.88 -2.42 17.72
C ILE A 180 14.24 -1.15 16.95
N GLY A 181 14.53 -0.03 17.64
CA GLY A 181 14.68 1.28 17.00
C GLY A 181 15.73 1.34 15.90
N ASP A 182 16.86 0.65 16.06
CA ASP A 182 17.91 0.52 15.04
C ASP A 182 17.52 -0.38 13.86
N VAL A 183 16.67 -1.39 14.08
CA VAL A 183 16.08 -2.19 12.99
C VAL A 183 15.09 -1.34 12.19
N ILE A 184 14.24 -0.57 12.87
CA ILE A 184 13.26 0.32 12.24
C ILE A 184 13.92 1.47 11.49
N GLN A 185 15.06 1.98 11.95
CA GLN A 185 15.81 2.99 11.20
C GLN A 185 16.23 2.51 9.81
N LYS A 186 16.46 1.20 9.62
CA LYS A 186 16.74 0.62 8.29
C LYS A 186 15.53 0.65 7.35
N LEU A 187 14.30 0.78 7.88
CA LEU A 187 13.06 0.95 7.10
C LEU A 187 12.91 2.38 6.55
N ALA A 188 13.54 3.38 7.18
CA ALA A 188 13.39 4.80 6.83
C ALA A 188 13.71 5.11 5.36
N PRO A 189 14.89 4.72 4.84
CA PRO A 189 15.28 5.08 3.47
C PRO A 189 14.37 4.41 2.43
N PHE A 190 13.79 3.27 2.80
CA PHE A 190 12.95 2.46 1.95
C PHE A 190 11.54 3.02 1.80
N LEU A 191 11.01 3.79 2.76
CA LEU A 191 9.67 4.36 2.63
C LEU A 191 9.44 5.19 1.35
N LYS A 192 10.51 5.75 0.77
CA LYS A 192 10.44 6.50 -0.49
C LYS A 192 9.85 5.68 -1.64
N MET A 193 10.12 4.38 -1.72
CA MET A 193 9.64 3.58 -2.85
C MET A 193 8.17 3.19 -2.75
N TYR A 194 7.57 3.25 -1.55
CA TYR A 194 6.12 3.17 -1.42
C TYR A 194 5.42 4.37 -2.08
N GLY A 195 6.09 5.52 -2.18
CA GLY A 195 5.56 6.67 -2.90
C GLY A 195 5.31 6.37 -4.37
N GLU A 196 6.24 5.67 -5.03
CA GLU A 196 6.08 5.23 -6.42
C GLU A 196 4.93 4.22 -6.57
N TYR A 197 4.87 3.22 -5.69
CA TYR A 197 3.81 2.21 -5.70
C TYR A 197 2.42 2.84 -5.56
N VAL A 198 2.26 3.70 -4.53
CA VAL A 198 0.99 4.39 -4.24
C VAL A 198 0.58 5.29 -5.39
N LYS A 199 1.52 6.01 -6.00
CA LYS A 199 1.26 6.88 -7.16
C LYS A 199 0.75 6.10 -8.37
N ASN A 200 1.22 4.87 -8.56
CA ASN A 200 0.82 4.03 -9.68
C ASN A 200 -0.45 3.18 -9.40
N PHE A 201 -0.89 3.09 -8.15
CA PHE A 201 -1.96 2.19 -7.72
C PHE A 201 -3.29 2.38 -8.49
N ASP A 202 -3.76 3.61 -8.65
CA ASP A 202 -5.01 3.90 -9.39
C ASP A 202 -4.94 3.38 -10.83
N LYS A 203 -3.82 3.64 -11.50
CA LYS A 203 -3.57 3.20 -12.87
C LYS A 203 -3.50 1.68 -12.96
N ALA A 204 -2.91 1.02 -11.97
CA ALA A 204 -2.86 -0.44 -11.91
C ALA A 204 -4.26 -1.04 -11.82
N VAL A 205 -5.13 -0.48 -10.98
CA VAL A 205 -6.53 -0.93 -10.86
C VAL A 205 -7.29 -0.72 -12.16
N GLU A 206 -7.14 0.43 -12.80
CA GLU A 206 -7.74 0.70 -14.12
C GLU A 206 -7.28 -0.31 -15.18
N LEU A 207 -5.98 -0.63 -15.22
CA LEU A 207 -5.42 -1.61 -16.15
C LEU A 207 -5.96 -3.02 -15.89
N ILE A 208 -6.06 -3.44 -14.63
CA ILE A 208 -6.62 -4.75 -14.28
C ILE A 208 -8.07 -4.85 -14.79
N THR A 209 -8.89 -3.82 -14.54
CA THR A 209 -10.29 -3.80 -15.00
C THR A 209 -10.36 -3.83 -16.53
N ALA A 210 -9.66 -2.92 -17.20
CA ALA A 210 -9.68 -2.82 -18.66
C ALA A 210 -9.19 -4.10 -19.35
N TRP A 211 -8.15 -4.75 -18.84
CA TRP A 211 -7.64 -5.99 -19.42
C TRP A 211 -8.47 -7.21 -19.06
N SER A 212 -9.17 -7.21 -17.92
CA SER A 212 -10.14 -8.25 -17.59
C SER A 212 -11.31 -8.25 -18.57
N GLU A 213 -11.78 -7.08 -19.00
CA GLU A 213 -12.85 -6.95 -20.01
C GLU A 213 -12.35 -7.25 -21.43
N LYS A 214 -11.14 -6.80 -21.76
CA LYS A 214 -10.58 -6.92 -23.11
C LYS A 214 -10.06 -8.32 -23.44
N SER A 215 -9.57 -9.08 -22.46
CA SER A 215 -8.86 -10.33 -22.68
C SER A 215 -9.41 -11.43 -21.74
N PRO A 216 -10.30 -12.30 -22.25
CA PRO A 216 -10.79 -13.45 -21.48
C PRO A 216 -9.67 -14.34 -20.92
N PRO A 217 -8.58 -14.64 -21.65
CA PRO A 217 -7.45 -15.40 -21.10
C PRO A 217 -6.78 -14.73 -19.89
N PHE A 218 -6.70 -13.40 -19.88
CA PHE A 218 -6.18 -12.66 -18.73
C PHE A 218 -7.12 -12.74 -17.52
N GLN A 219 -8.43 -12.59 -17.75
CA GLN A 219 -9.45 -12.72 -16.72
C GLN A 219 -9.47 -14.13 -16.10
N GLU A 220 -9.42 -15.16 -16.94
CA GLU A 220 -9.39 -16.56 -16.52
C GLU A 220 -8.16 -16.87 -15.67
N LEU A 221 -6.98 -16.41 -16.09
CA LEU A 221 -5.74 -16.57 -15.33
C LEU A 221 -5.83 -15.91 -13.95
N ILE A 222 -6.31 -14.67 -13.86
CA ILE A 222 -6.52 -14.01 -12.56
C ILE A 222 -7.52 -14.79 -11.71
N ALA A 223 -8.64 -15.22 -12.28
CA ALA A 223 -9.66 -15.99 -11.57
C ALA A 223 -9.10 -17.32 -11.04
N ASP A 224 -8.28 -18.02 -11.82
CA ASP A 224 -7.67 -19.28 -11.45
C ASP A 224 -6.63 -19.13 -10.34
N ILE A 225 -5.84 -18.05 -10.36
CA ILE A 225 -4.94 -17.74 -9.25
C ILE A 225 -5.77 -17.42 -7.99
N GLN A 226 -6.81 -16.58 -8.10
CA GLN A 226 -7.66 -16.18 -6.97
C GLN A 226 -8.40 -17.35 -6.29
N LYS A 227 -8.70 -18.43 -7.02
CA LYS A 227 -9.30 -19.66 -6.46
C LYS A 227 -8.35 -20.42 -5.54
N ARG A 228 -7.04 -20.16 -5.59
CA ARG A 228 -6.06 -20.87 -4.76
C ARG A 228 -6.22 -20.46 -3.31
N LYS A 229 -6.04 -21.43 -2.40
CA LYS A 229 -6.17 -21.20 -0.94
C LYS A 229 -5.29 -20.06 -0.43
N VAL A 230 -4.13 -19.85 -1.04
CA VAL A 230 -3.19 -18.78 -0.70
C VAL A 230 -3.79 -17.37 -0.85
N CYS A 231 -4.76 -17.19 -1.75
CA CYS A 231 -5.44 -15.92 -2.00
C CYS A 231 -6.52 -15.59 -0.95
N ALA A 232 -6.85 -16.53 -0.05
CA ALA A 232 -7.84 -16.35 1.01
C ALA A 232 -9.20 -15.79 0.53
N ASN A 233 -9.62 -16.17 -0.70
CA ASN A 233 -10.84 -15.69 -1.36
C ASN A 233 -10.92 -14.16 -1.58
N LEU A 234 -9.78 -13.47 -1.55
CA LEU A 234 -9.68 -12.04 -1.84
C LEU A 234 -9.23 -11.82 -3.30
N THR A 235 -9.67 -10.71 -3.89
CA THR A 235 -9.27 -10.35 -5.27
C THR A 235 -7.85 -9.82 -5.32
N LEU A 236 -7.23 -9.82 -6.51
CA LEU A 236 -5.90 -9.24 -6.73
C LEU A 236 -5.83 -7.79 -6.22
N GLN A 237 -6.82 -6.96 -6.55
CA GLN A 237 -6.88 -5.56 -6.13
C GLN A 237 -6.90 -5.42 -4.59
N HIS A 238 -7.54 -6.35 -3.88
CA HIS A 238 -7.54 -6.36 -2.42
C HIS A 238 -6.14 -6.63 -1.87
N HIS A 239 -5.44 -7.63 -2.40
CA HIS A 239 -4.05 -7.90 -2.00
C HIS A 239 -3.13 -6.73 -2.33
N MET A 240 -3.33 -6.06 -3.47
CA MET A 240 -2.53 -4.90 -3.88
C MET A 240 -2.71 -3.67 -2.98
N LEU A 241 -3.76 -3.62 -2.14
CA LEU A 241 -3.93 -2.57 -1.12
C LEU A 241 -3.08 -2.81 0.13
N GLU A 242 -2.61 -4.03 0.40
CA GLU A 242 -1.85 -4.35 1.62
C GLU A 242 -0.58 -3.48 1.77
N PRO A 243 0.25 -3.24 0.72
CA PRO A 243 1.41 -2.35 0.84
C PRO A 243 1.04 -0.92 1.23
N VAL A 244 -0.09 -0.43 0.72
CA VAL A 244 -0.62 0.89 1.02
C VAL A 244 -1.09 0.98 2.48
N GLN A 245 -1.72 -0.09 2.98
CA GLN A 245 -2.18 -0.20 4.36
C GLN A 245 -1.05 -0.42 5.36
N ARG A 246 0.06 -1.03 4.95
CA ARG A 246 1.16 -1.36 5.85
C ARG A 246 1.82 -0.11 6.44
N ILE A 247 1.95 0.97 5.66
CA ILE A 247 2.59 2.21 6.11
C ILE A 247 1.92 2.85 7.34
N PRO A 248 0.61 3.16 7.32
CA PRO A 248 -0.05 3.69 8.51
C PRO A 248 -0.03 2.71 9.69
N ARG A 249 -0.01 1.39 9.44
CA ARG A 249 0.12 0.40 10.52
C ARG A 249 1.49 0.48 11.22
N TYR A 250 2.59 0.70 10.49
CA TYR A 250 3.89 0.95 11.12
C TYR A 250 3.84 2.18 12.02
N GLU A 251 3.22 3.28 11.58
CA GLU A 251 3.09 4.49 12.40
C GLU A 251 2.41 4.20 13.74
N LEU A 252 1.28 3.48 13.73
CA LEU A 252 0.54 3.12 14.94
C LEU A 252 1.35 2.22 15.86
N LEU A 253 1.91 1.13 15.33
CA LEU A 253 2.74 0.18 16.09
C LEU A 253 3.94 0.87 16.74
N LEU A 254 4.60 1.77 16.01
CA LEU A 254 5.79 2.46 16.51
C LEU A 254 5.43 3.53 17.56
N LYS A 255 4.30 4.24 17.40
CA LYS A 255 3.79 5.15 18.43
C LYS A 255 3.45 4.40 19.72
N ASP A 256 2.80 3.24 19.60
CA ASP A 256 2.50 2.38 20.73
C ASP A 256 3.77 1.86 21.39
N TYR A 257 4.74 1.39 20.59
CA TYR A 257 6.02 0.92 21.07
C TYR A 257 6.73 2.00 21.91
N VAL A 258 6.88 3.20 21.36
CA VAL A 258 7.54 4.34 22.05
C VAL A 258 6.82 4.71 23.35
N ARG A 259 5.50 4.64 23.39
CA ARG A 259 4.69 4.94 24.60
C ARG A 259 4.91 3.92 25.72
N LYS A 260 5.24 2.68 25.37
CA LYS A 260 5.46 1.57 26.31
C LYS A 260 6.92 1.34 26.67
N LEU A 261 7.86 2.08 26.06
CA LEU A 261 9.27 2.02 26.41
C LEU A 261 9.51 2.52 27.85
N PRO A 262 10.36 1.84 28.63
CA PRO A 262 10.86 2.35 29.90
C PRO A 262 11.54 3.74 29.75
N PRO A 263 11.45 4.64 30.75
CA PRO A 263 11.99 6.01 30.67
C PRO A 263 13.50 6.13 30.38
N HIS A 264 14.26 5.07 30.58
CA HIS A 264 15.71 4.99 30.38
C HIS A 264 16.11 4.16 29.16
N SER A 265 15.15 3.80 28.30
CA SER A 265 15.43 3.04 27.08
C SER A 265 16.20 3.89 26.06
N PRO A 266 17.23 3.33 25.41
CA PRO A 266 18.04 4.02 24.40
C PRO A 266 17.33 4.21 23.05
#